data_AF-A0A3N7E2M4-F1
#
_entry.id   AF-A0A3N7E2M4-F1
#
_cell.length_a   1.000
_cell.length_b   1.000
_cell.length_c   1.000
_cell.angle_alpha   90.00
_cell.angle_beta   90.00
_cell.angle_gamma   90.00
#
_symmetry.space_group_name_H-M   'P 1'
#
loop_
_entity.id
_entity.type
_entity.pdbx_description
1 polymer ?
#
loop_
_entity_poly.entity_id
_entity_poly.type
_entity_poly.pdbx_seq_one_letter_code
_entity_poly.pdbx_strand_id
1 'polypeptide(L)'
;MLKENIESKTWSEFRETGLFLFINSILHAFGWVIVIEWKDGKGIAAYPARTKFRGFDNSATDEAHKKIANYLAENANNFPEEIK
;
A
#
# COMPACT_ATOMS: atom_id res chain seq x y z
N MET A 1 -4.43 -14.55 -17.00
CA MET A 1 -4.46 -13.08 -17.08
C MET A 1 -3.18 -12.54 -16.46
N LEU A 2 -2.50 -11.67 -17.23
CA LEU A 2 -1.28 -10.90 -16.91
C LEU A 2 -0.26 -11.62 -16.01
N LYS A 3 0.61 -12.46 -16.57
CA LYS A 3 1.73 -13.08 -15.81
C LYS A 3 3.10 -12.60 -16.26
N GLU A 4 3.22 -11.98 -17.42
CA GLU A 4 4.54 -11.80 -18.06
C GLU A 4 5.31 -10.56 -17.57
N ASN A 5 4.68 -9.62 -16.88
CA ASN A 5 5.35 -8.42 -16.33
C ASN A 5 4.87 -8.06 -14.91
N ILE A 6 4.51 -9.06 -14.08
CA ILE A 6 4.12 -8.83 -12.68
C ILE A 6 5.20 -9.37 -11.75
N GLU A 7 5.86 -8.46 -11.03
CA GLU A 7 6.70 -8.82 -9.89
C GLU A 7 5.84 -8.83 -8.61
N SER A 8 5.78 -9.97 -7.93
CA SER A 8 5.05 -10.07 -6.66
C SER A 8 5.83 -9.40 -5.53
N LYS A 9 5.18 -8.49 -4.79
CA LYS A 9 5.69 -7.95 -3.53
C LYS A 9 4.90 -8.52 -2.34
N THR A 10 5.55 -8.65 -1.20
CA THR A 10 4.92 -9.01 0.06
C THR A 10 4.09 -7.87 0.62
N TRP A 11 3.15 -8.17 1.52
CA TRP A 11 2.36 -7.15 2.22
C TRP A 11 3.22 -6.20 3.07
N SER A 12 4.35 -6.70 3.61
CA SER A 12 5.31 -5.86 4.33
C SER A 12 5.97 -4.85 3.40
N GLU A 13 6.50 -5.29 2.26
CA GLU A 13 7.09 -4.40 1.25
C GLU A 13 6.07 -3.37 0.78
N PHE A 14 4.84 -3.80 0.48
CA PHE A 14 3.80 -2.89 0.03
C PHE A 14 3.43 -1.84 1.09
N ARG A 15 3.38 -2.22 2.37
CA ARG A 15 3.11 -1.28 3.47
C ARG A 15 4.23 -0.24 3.62
N GLU A 16 5.49 -0.64 3.47
CA GLU A 16 6.63 0.28 3.60
C GLU A 16 6.70 1.32 2.48
N THR A 17 6.09 1.08 1.32
CA THR A 17 5.95 2.12 0.28
C THR A 17 5.06 3.29 0.69
N GLY A 18 4.24 3.15 1.73
CA GLY A 18 3.18 4.11 2.09
C GLY A 18 1.92 4.04 1.21
N LEU A 19 1.96 3.32 0.08
CA LEU A 19 0.83 3.16 -0.84
C LEU A 19 -0.36 2.44 -0.21
N PHE A 20 -0.12 1.54 0.74
CA PHE A 20 -1.20 0.83 1.43
C PHE A 20 -2.17 1.78 2.17
N LEU A 21 -1.64 2.76 2.92
CA LEU A 21 -2.48 3.75 3.59
C LEU A 21 -3.16 4.66 2.55
N PHE A 22 -2.43 5.08 1.52
CA PHE A 22 -2.97 5.92 0.45
C PHE A 22 -4.17 5.28 -0.26
N ILE A 23 -4.08 4.00 -0.65
CA ILE A 23 -5.22 3.26 -1.24
C ILE A 23 -6.36 3.13 -0.24
N ASN A 24 -6.06 2.82 1.02
CA ASN A 24 -7.09 2.74 2.04
C ASN A 24 -7.78 4.08 2.31
N SER A 25 -7.12 5.22 2.13
CA SER A 25 -7.75 6.53 2.22
C SER A 25 -8.86 6.70 1.18
N ILE A 26 -8.65 6.19 -0.05
CA ILE A 26 -9.66 6.18 -1.11
C ILE A 26 -10.79 5.22 -0.75
N LEU A 27 -10.46 3.98 -0.34
CA LEU A 27 -11.46 2.97 0.01
C LEU A 27 -12.34 3.38 1.19
N HIS A 28 -11.77 4.07 2.18
CA HIS A 28 -12.49 4.56 3.35
C HIS A 28 -13.62 5.53 2.95
N ALA A 29 -13.45 6.31 1.87
CA ALA A 29 -14.51 7.17 1.35
C ALA A 29 -15.76 6.37 0.92
N PHE A 30 -15.58 5.12 0.50
CA PHE A 30 -16.66 4.21 0.10
C PHE A 30 -17.07 3.22 1.22
N GLY A 31 -16.50 3.38 2.42
CA GLY A 31 -16.71 2.47 3.54
C GLY A 31 -16.12 1.08 3.34
N TRP A 32 -15.03 1.00 2.59
CA TRP A 32 -14.22 -0.19 2.39
C TRP A 32 -12.81 0.01 2.95
N VAL A 33 -12.11 -1.10 3.20
CA VAL A 33 -10.71 -1.11 3.62
C VAL A 33 -10.08 -2.44 3.22
N ILE A 34 -8.78 -2.45 2.92
CA ILE A 34 -7.97 -3.68 2.84
C ILE A 34 -7.38 -3.92 4.22
N VAL A 35 -7.62 -5.11 4.79
CA VAL A 35 -7.05 -5.55 6.06
C VAL A 35 -5.92 -6.53 5.77
N ILE A 36 -4.81 -6.42 6.49
CA ILE A 36 -3.72 -7.40 6.47
C ILE A 36 -3.70 -8.10 7.83
N GLU A 37 -3.73 -9.43 7.81
CA GLU A 37 -3.52 -10.26 9.00
C GLU A 37 -2.03 -10.49 9.21
N TRP A 38 -1.59 -10.27 10.45
CA TRP A 38 -0.19 -10.40 10.83
C TRP A 38 0.02 -11.59 11.75
N LYS A 39 1.06 -12.36 11.49
CA LYS A 39 1.57 -13.40 12.39
C LYS A 39 3.09 -13.27 12.47
N ASP A 40 3.61 -13.12 13.69
CA ASP A 40 5.05 -12.99 13.95
C ASP A 40 5.74 -11.90 13.09
N GLY A 41 5.06 -10.76 12.91
CA GLY A 41 5.56 -9.63 12.11
C GLY A 41 5.48 -9.82 10.59
N LYS A 42 4.88 -10.91 10.10
CA LYS A 42 4.69 -11.19 8.68
C LYS A 42 3.21 -11.12 8.29
N GLY A 43 2.92 -10.47 7.17
CA GLY A 43 1.57 -10.43 6.60
C GLY A 43 1.24 -11.79 5.99
N ILE A 44 0.32 -12.54 6.61
CA ILE A 44 -0.02 -13.92 6.19
C ILE A 44 -1.26 -13.98 5.29
N ALA A 45 -2.11 -12.97 5.35
CA ALA A 45 -3.30 -12.85 4.51
C ALA A 45 -3.69 -11.37 4.35
N ALA A 46 -4.43 -11.05 3.30
CA ALA A 46 -5.14 -9.78 3.21
C ALA A 46 -6.49 -9.97 2.54
N TYR A 47 -7.46 -9.14 2.93
CA TYR A 47 -8.82 -9.19 2.41
C TYR A 47 -9.49 -7.82 2.45
N PRO A 48 -10.43 -7.54 1.53
CA PRO A 48 -11.28 -6.36 1.63
C PRO A 48 -12.32 -6.54 2.74
N ALA A 49 -12.64 -5.48 3.47
CA ALA A 49 -13.63 -5.46 4.54
C ALA A 49 -14.46 -4.18 4.52
N ARG A 50 -15.63 -4.22 5.17
CA ARG A 50 -16.47 -3.04 5.39
C ARG A 50 -16.00 -2.30 6.64
N THR A 51 -16.00 -0.97 6.57
CA THR A 51 -15.58 -0.10 7.67
C THR A 51 -16.53 1.09 7.86
N LYS A 52 -16.68 1.49 9.12
CA LYS A 52 -17.36 2.73 9.50
C LYS A 52 -16.42 3.93 9.52
N PHE A 53 -15.10 3.70 9.52
CA PHE A 53 -14.10 4.78 9.49
C PHE A 53 -14.13 5.53 8.14
N ARG A 54 -13.78 6.81 8.18
CA ARG A 54 -13.81 7.74 7.04
C ARG A 54 -12.52 8.54 7.04
N GLY A 55 -11.46 7.91 6.52
CA GLY A 55 -10.10 8.44 6.51
C GLY A 55 -9.24 7.92 7.67
N PHE A 56 -8.10 8.57 7.83
CA PHE A 56 -7.07 8.33 8.84
C PHE A 56 -6.70 9.65 9.51
N ASP A 57 -6.03 9.60 10.65
CA ASP A 57 -5.51 10.81 11.27
C ASP A 57 -4.37 11.44 10.44
N ASN A 58 -4.09 12.72 10.72
CA ASN A 58 -3.08 13.47 9.98
C ASN A 58 -1.67 12.88 10.17
N SER A 59 -1.36 12.34 11.35
CA SER A 59 -0.01 11.80 11.61
C SER A 59 0.27 10.55 10.79
N ALA A 60 -0.71 9.64 10.69
CA ALA A 60 -0.62 8.47 9.83
C ALA A 60 -0.53 8.87 8.35
N THR A 61 -1.31 9.86 7.94
CA THR A 61 -1.30 10.37 6.56
C THR A 61 0.04 11.02 6.19
N ASP A 62 0.61 11.82 7.09
CA ASP A 62 1.92 12.46 6.91
C ASP A 62 3.05 11.43 6.84
N GLU A 63 3.01 10.37 7.67
CA GLU A 63 3.97 9.28 7.60
C GLU A 63 3.88 8.55 6.25
N ALA A 64 2.67 8.24 5.78
CA ALA A 64 2.48 7.58 4.50
C ALA A 64 2.97 8.42 3.32
N HIS A 65 2.72 9.73 3.32
CA HIS A 65 3.23 10.62 2.27
C HIS A 65 4.77 10.69 2.27
N LYS A 66 5.41 10.71 3.44
CA LYS A 66 6.88 10.63 3.54
C LYS A 66 7.40 9.31 2.98
N LYS A 67 6.75 8.18 3.32
CA LYS A 67 7.11 6.86 2.79
C LYS A 67 6.97 6.79 1.26
N ILE A 68 5.89 7.35 0.71
CA ILE A 68 5.69 7.43 -0.74
C ILE A 68 6.80 8.27 -1.38
N ALA A 69 7.10 9.45 -0.83
CA ALA A 69 8.17 10.29 -1.36
C ALA A 69 9.53 9.57 -1.38
N ASN A 70 9.88 8.87 -0.30
CA ASN A 70 11.10 8.07 -0.21
C ASN A 70 11.09 6.91 -1.22
N TYR A 71 10.00 6.15 -1.29
CA TYR A 71 9.84 5.05 -2.24
C TYR A 71 10.02 5.53 -3.69
N LEU A 72 9.39 6.66 -4.05
CA LEU A 72 9.54 7.25 -5.38
C LEU A 72 10.99 7.68 -5.64
N ALA A 73 11.67 8.29 -4.68
CA ALA A 73 13.06 8.70 -4.84
C ALA A 73 14.02 7.52 -5.02
N GLU A 74 13.81 6.44 -4.26
CA GLU A 74 14.62 5.21 -4.33
C GLU A 74 14.42 4.44 -5.64
N ASN A 75 13.23 4.49 -6.22
CA ASN A 75 12.87 3.70 -7.41
C ASN A 75 12.83 4.53 -8.71
N ALA A 76 13.02 5.84 -8.66
CA ALA A 76 12.94 6.73 -9.82
C ALA A 76 13.80 6.28 -11.00
N ASN A 77 15.00 5.75 -10.73
CA ASN A 77 15.92 5.27 -11.76
C ASN A 77 15.45 3.99 -12.45
N ASN A 78 14.59 3.20 -11.81
CA ASN A 78 14.06 1.94 -12.34
C ASN A 78 12.81 2.15 -13.20
N PHE A 79 12.09 3.27 -13.04
CA PHE A 79 10.87 3.55 -13.78
C PHE A 79 10.99 3.44 -15.31
N PRO A 80 12.06 3.92 -15.97
CA PRO A 80 12.22 3.74 -17.41
C PRO A 80 12.28 2.26 -17.86
N GLU A 81 12.74 1.36 -16.99
CA GLU A 81 12.80 -0.08 -17.25
C GLU A 81 11.47 -0.78 -16.95
N GLU A 82 10.67 -0.23 -16.03
CA GLU A 82 9.35 -0.71 -15.62
C GLU A 82 8.23 -0.28 -16.58
N ILE A 83 8.44 0.81 -17.36
CA ILE A 83 7.57 1.24 -18.45
C ILE A 83 7.93 0.45 -19.72
N LYS A 84 7.48 -0.81 -19.83
CA LYS A 84 7.53 -1.60 -21.07
C LYS A 84 6.18 -1.63 -21.78
#